data_AF-A0A820PLS5-F1
#
_entry.id   AF-A0A820PLS5-F1
#
_cell.length_a   1.000
_cell.length_b   1.000
_cell.length_c   1.000
_cell.angle_alpha   90.00
_cell.angle_beta   90.00
_cell.angle_gamma   90.00
#
_symmetry.space_group_name_H-M   'P 1'
#
loop_
_entity.id
_entity.type
_entity.pdbx_description
1 polymer ?
#
loop_
_entity_poly.entity_id
_entity_poly.type
_entity_poly.pdbx_seq_one_letter_code
_entity_poly.pdbx_strand_id
1 'polypeptide(L)'
;WYSQANSVSVIIRFLGATPSSSDIRRPLISIIEQICILYHLTVPSNFDNVKEILENILLQIPKDEYLILLLDSIDQLQLVDLKNLSKWLPKSFLSSNIKCIFSTIPEIEIDRETIHIHTQLQTIYKNNLVEIEVKTFDENTVEQVLHSWLEQDQRCLTTIQHEWLKPKFSIRHYITP
;
A
#
# COMPACT_ATOMS: atom_id res chain seq x y z
N TRP A 1 12.33 -14.10 31.08
CA TRP A 1 11.76 -12.78 30.78
C TRP A 1 10.94 -12.76 29.49
N TYR A 2 10.85 -13.85 28.71
CA TYR A 2 9.81 -14.00 27.70
C TYR A 2 8.47 -14.34 28.37
N SER A 3 7.66 -13.34 28.68
CA SER A 3 6.32 -13.56 29.25
C SER A 3 5.27 -12.70 28.54
N GLN A 4 5.20 -12.87 27.21
CA GLN A 4 4.03 -12.86 26.33
C GLN A 4 4.56 -12.63 24.91
N ALA A 5 4.35 -13.60 24.03
CA ALA A 5 4.53 -13.36 22.62
C ALA A 5 3.40 -12.42 22.21
N ASN A 6 3.69 -11.12 22.11
CA ASN A 6 2.73 -10.17 21.57
C ASN A 6 2.38 -10.65 20.15
N SER A 7 1.13 -11.00 19.91
CA SER A 7 0.64 -11.42 18.60
C SER A 7 0.72 -10.23 17.65
N VAL A 8 1.35 -10.45 16.50
CA VAL A 8 1.37 -9.47 15.40
C VAL A 8 0.47 -10.01 14.30
N SER A 9 -0.61 -9.30 14.02
CA SER A 9 -1.49 -9.57 12.89
C SER A 9 -1.16 -8.63 11.73
N VAL A 10 -1.14 -9.16 10.51
CA VAL A 10 -0.90 -8.38 9.30
C VAL A 10 -2.10 -8.54 8.37
N ILE A 11 -2.70 -7.42 7.97
CA ILE A 11 -3.78 -7.36 6.99
C ILE A 11 -3.24 -6.67 5.75
N ILE A 12 -3.24 -7.39 4.63
CA ILE A 12 -2.77 -6.91 3.33
C ILE A 12 -3.98 -6.67 2.42
N ARG A 13 -4.00 -5.54 1.72
CA ARG A 13 -5.00 -5.22 0.69
C ARG A 13 -4.34 -4.61 -0.54
N PHE A 14 -4.58 -5.21 -1.70
CA PHE A 14 -4.22 -4.65 -2.99
C PHE A 14 -5.39 -3.82 -3.51
N LEU A 15 -5.19 -2.51 -3.64
CA LEU A 15 -6.20 -1.58 -4.12
C LEU A 15 -6.16 -1.51 -5.66
N GLY A 16 -7.30 -1.25 -6.31
CA GLY A 16 -7.38 -1.04 -7.76
C GLY A 16 -7.14 -2.26 -8.67
N ALA A 17 -6.68 -3.40 -8.16
CA ALA A 17 -6.42 -4.62 -8.95
C ALA A 17 -7.67 -5.25 -9.61
N THR A 18 -8.87 -4.91 -9.15
CA THR A 18 -10.16 -5.35 -9.73
C THR A 18 -11.13 -4.17 -9.78
N PRO A 19 -12.15 -4.18 -10.68
CA PRO A 19 -13.20 -3.16 -10.67
C PRO A 19 -13.94 -3.04 -9.32
N SER A 20 -13.95 -4.12 -8.52
CA SER A 20 -14.52 -4.12 -7.18
C SER A 20 -13.64 -3.49 -6.10
N SER A 21 -12.34 -3.30 -6.35
CA SER A 21 -11.36 -2.71 -5.43
C SER A 21 -10.90 -1.31 -5.85
N SER A 22 -11.52 -0.74 -6.88
CA SER A 22 -11.32 0.66 -7.27
C SER A 22 -12.17 1.64 -6.45
N ASP A 23 -13.29 1.17 -5.86
CA ASP A 23 -14.08 1.89 -4.84
C ASP A 23 -13.55 1.48 -3.45
N ILE A 24 -13.02 2.46 -2.70
CA ILE A 24 -12.38 2.21 -1.41
C ILE A 24 -13.32 1.66 -0.33
N ARG A 25 -14.63 1.85 -0.49
CA ARG A 25 -15.64 1.43 0.50
C ARG A 25 -15.57 -0.08 0.76
N ARG A 26 -15.49 -0.90 -0.28
CA ARG A 26 -15.49 -2.37 -0.14
C ARG A 26 -14.22 -2.90 0.52
N PRO A 27 -13.00 -2.49 0.10
CA PRO A 27 -11.77 -2.83 0.83
C PRO A 27 -11.82 -2.45 2.31
N LEU A 28 -12.33 -1.27 2.66
CA LEU A 28 -12.42 -0.84 4.06
C LEU A 28 -13.40 -1.68 4.89
N ILE A 29 -14.58 -2.02 4.34
CA ILE A 29 -15.52 -2.93 5.01
C ILE A 29 -14.86 -4.29 5.25
N SER A 30 -14.18 -4.84 4.24
CA SER A 30 -13.46 -6.10 4.37
C SER A 30 -12.32 -6.04 5.40
N ILE A 31 -11.61 -4.91 5.50
CA ILE A 31 -10.61 -4.69 6.56
C ILE A 31 -11.28 -4.71 7.93
N ILE A 32 -12.39 -3.97 8.11
CA ILE A 32 -13.13 -3.91 9.38
C ILE A 32 -13.57 -5.32 9.81
N GLU A 33 -14.20 -6.07 8.91
CA GLU A 33 -14.65 -7.43 9.19
C GLU A 33 -13.48 -8.34 9.58
N GLN A 34 -12.35 -8.25 8.86
CA GLN A 34 -11.17 -9.05 9.18
C GLN A 34 -10.57 -8.67 10.55
N ILE A 35 -10.49 -7.38 10.89
CA ILE A 35 -10.05 -6.95 12.23
C ILE A 35 -10.98 -7.51 13.30
N CYS A 36 -12.30 -7.43 13.09
CA CYS A 36 -13.27 -7.95 14.05
C CYS A 36 -13.09 -9.46 14.28
N ILE A 37 -12.87 -10.23 13.22
CA ILE A 37 -12.62 -11.67 13.33
C ILE A 37 -11.32 -11.96 14.09
N LEU A 38 -10.23 -11.26 13.76
CA LEU A 38 -8.91 -11.48 14.36
C LEU A 38 -8.87 -11.18 15.86
N TYR A 39 -9.56 -10.12 16.29
CA TYR A 39 -9.56 -9.67 17.68
C TYR A 39 -10.86 -10.00 18.43
N HIS A 40 -11.69 -10.88 17.87
CA HIS A 40 -12.98 -11.29 18.44
C HIS A 40 -13.91 -10.12 18.82
N LEU A 41 -13.92 -9.07 18.00
CA LEU A 41 -14.78 -7.91 18.15
C LEU A 41 -16.12 -8.12 17.42
N THR A 42 -17.14 -7.37 17.83
CA THR A 42 -18.44 -7.40 17.17
C THR A 42 -18.37 -6.70 15.81
N VAL A 43 -18.73 -7.42 14.74
CA VAL A 43 -18.86 -6.84 13.40
C VAL A 43 -20.04 -5.86 13.39
N PRO A 44 -19.85 -4.61 12.93
CA PRO A 44 -20.94 -3.64 12.77
C PRO A 44 -22.04 -4.16 11.85
N SER A 45 -23.31 -3.94 12.23
CA SER A 45 -24.46 -4.36 11.42
C SER A 45 -24.77 -3.40 10.26
N ASN A 46 -24.18 -2.19 10.26
CA ASN A 46 -24.29 -1.20 9.20
C ASN A 46 -22.92 -0.55 8.94
N PHE A 47 -22.77 0.04 7.76
CA PHE A 47 -21.52 0.62 7.28
C PHE A 47 -21.74 2.01 6.69
N ASP A 48 -22.67 2.80 7.23
CA ASP A 48 -23.03 4.10 6.64
C ASP A 48 -21.84 5.07 6.69
N ASN A 49 -21.09 5.09 7.80
CA ASN A 49 -19.86 5.86 7.97
C ASN A 49 -18.63 4.96 8.17
N VAL A 50 -18.14 4.37 7.10
CA VAL A 50 -17.05 3.36 7.13
C VAL A 50 -15.78 3.89 7.81
N LYS A 51 -15.42 5.16 7.59
CA LYS A 51 -14.24 5.75 8.20
C LYS A 51 -14.33 5.78 9.73
N GLU A 52 -15.45 6.28 10.25
CA GLU A 52 -15.68 6.37 11.70
C GLU A 52 -15.76 4.97 12.33
N ILE A 53 -16.40 4.02 11.64
CA ILE A 53 -16.44 2.63 12.07
C ILE A 53 -15.04 2.04 12.15
N LEU A 54 -14.20 2.24 11.13
CA LEU A 54 -12.81 1.78 11.15
C LEU A 54 -12.05 2.40 12.32
N GLU A 55 -12.14 3.72 12.52
CA GLU A 55 -11.50 4.41 13.65
C GLU A 55 -11.94 3.83 15.00
N ASN A 56 -13.23 3.54 15.17
CA ASN A 56 -13.78 2.94 16.39
C ASN A 56 -13.34 1.48 16.61
N ILE A 57 -13.23 0.69 15.54
CA ILE A 57 -12.74 -0.69 15.60
C ILE A 57 -11.25 -0.73 15.94
N LEU A 58 -10.44 0.15 15.35
CA LEU A 58 -9.01 0.26 15.67
C LEU A 58 -8.76 0.61 17.15
N LEU A 59 -9.63 1.41 17.77
CA LEU A 59 -9.54 1.75 19.20
C LEU A 59 -9.82 0.57 20.14
N GLN A 60 -10.49 -0.47 19.67
CA GLN A 60 -10.84 -1.66 20.46
C GLN A 60 -9.76 -2.74 20.44
N ILE A 61 -8.73 -2.59 19.61
CA ILE A 61 -7.63 -3.56 19.55
C ILE A 61 -6.86 -3.53 20.89
N PRO A 62 -6.65 -4.70 21.54
CA PRO A 62 -5.88 -4.78 22.79
C PRO A 62 -4.49 -4.18 22.66
N LYS A 63 -4.03 -3.45 23.69
CA LYS A 63 -2.76 -2.68 23.64
C LYS A 63 -1.52 -3.57 23.61
N ASP A 64 -1.64 -4.81 24.02
CA ASP A 64 -0.61 -5.86 24.02
C ASP A 64 -0.54 -6.65 22.71
N GLU A 65 -1.49 -6.43 21.78
CA GLU A 65 -1.49 -7.02 20.45
C GLU A 65 -1.18 -5.98 19.38
N TYR A 66 -0.51 -6.37 18.30
CA TYR A 66 -0.08 -5.45 17.24
C TYR A 66 -0.82 -5.73 15.94
N LEU A 67 -1.20 -4.66 15.24
CA LEU A 67 -1.80 -4.72 13.92
C LEU A 67 -0.94 -3.94 12.92
N ILE A 68 -0.61 -4.58 11.80
CA ILE A 68 -0.04 -3.93 10.63
C ILE A 68 -1.06 -3.97 9.50
N LEU A 69 -1.48 -2.81 9.03
CA LEU A 69 -2.26 -2.65 7.81
C LEU A 69 -1.30 -2.32 6.65
N LEU A 70 -1.32 -3.12 5.59
CA LEU A 70 -0.57 -2.84 4.37
C LEU A 70 -1.58 -2.62 3.23
N LEU A 71 -1.69 -1.38 2.77
CA LEU A 71 -2.50 -1.02 1.62
C LEU A 71 -1.58 -0.75 0.44
N ASP A 72 -1.66 -1.62 -0.55
CA ASP A 72 -0.87 -1.51 -1.76
C ASP A 72 -1.61 -0.72 -2.84
N SER A 73 -0.88 0.14 -3.55
CA SER A 73 -1.30 0.85 -4.75
C SER A 73 -2.49 1.80 -4.55
N ILE A 74 -2.39 2.73 -3.58
CA ILE A 74 -3.46 3.74 -3.33
C ILE A 74 -3.81 4.53 -4.60
N ASP A 75 -2.83 4.85 -5.42
CA ASP A 75 -2.97 5.58 -6.69
C ASP A 75 -3.88 4.91 -7.72
N GLN A 76 -4.23 3.64 -7.54
CA GLN A 76 -5.12 2.90 -8.43
C GLN A 76 -6.61 2.96 -8.01
N LEU A 77 -6.94 3.74 -6.99
CA LEU A 77 -8.32 4.00 -6.60
C LEU A 77 -9.04 4.91 -7.62
N GLN A 78 -10.36 5.01 -7.51
CA GLN A 78 -11.15 5.94 -8.33
C GLN A 78 -10.85 7.39 -7.98
N LEU A 79 -11.00 8.27 -8.97
CA LEU A 79 -10.77 9.72 -8.84
C LEU A 79 -11.45 10.33 -7.61
N VAL A 80 -12.68 9.91 -7.30
CA VAL A 80 -13.44 10.42 -6.14
C VAL A 80 -12.76 10.14 -4.80
N ASP A 81 -12.13 8.97 -4.68
CA ASP A 81 -11.46 8.51 -3.46
C ASP A 81 -10.06 9.11 -3.34
N LEU A 82 -9.40 9.32 -4.48
CA LEU A 82 -8.07 9.96 -4.58
C LEU A 82 -8.10 11.46 -4.32
N LYS A 83 -9.18 12.15 -4.72
CA LYS A 83 -9.35 13.60 -4.55
C LYS A 83 -9.29 14.06 -3.11
N ASN A 84 -9.69 13.20 -2.17
CA ASN A 84 -9.66 13.54 -0.76
C ASN A 84 -9.50 12.28 0.10
N LEU A 85 -8.24 11.89 0.32
CA LEU A 85 -7.90 10.73 1.13
C LEU A 85 -8.43 10.84 2.57
N SER A 86 -8.56 12.06 3.11
CA SER A 86 -9.03 12.30 4.49
C SER A 86 -10.50 11.91 4.73
N LYS A 87 -11.28 11.70 3.65
CA LYS A 87 -12.66 11.22 3.74
C LYS A 87 -12.76 9.77 4.20
N TRP A 88 -11.73 8.98 3.95
CA TRP A 88 -11.77 7.53 4.19
C TRP A 88 -10.58 7.02 5.00
N LEU A 89 -9.41 7.67 4.91
CA LEU A 89 -8.28 7.35 5.77
C LEU A 89 -8.53 7.83 7.21
N PRO A 90 -8.20 7.01 8.22
CA PRO A 90 -8.18 7.44 9.61
C PRO A 90 -7.27 8.66 9.79
N LYS A 91 -7.75 9.68 10.52
CA LYS A 91 -6.96 10.90 10.77
C LYS A 91 -5.81 10.68 11.75
N SER A 92 -5.91 9.62 12.55
CA SER A 92 -4.91 9.26 13.53
C SER A 92 -5.01 7.78 13.87
N PHE A 93 -3.88 7.08 13.83
CA PHE A 93 -3.72 5.80 14.49
C PHE A 93 -3.36 6.08 15.95
N LEU A 94 -4.39 6.20 16.80
CA LEU A 94 -4.25 6.69 18.18
C LEU A 94 -3.46 5.73 19.08
N SER A 95 -3.37 4.46 18.71
CA SER A 95 -2.74 3.41 19.51
C SER A 95 -1.38 3.03 18.91
N SER A 96 -0.32 3.05 19.72
CA SER A 96 1.06 2.79 19.28
C SER A 96 1.31 1.39 18.74
N ASN A 97 0.42 0.45 19.04
CA ASN A 97 0.42 -0.95 18.59
C ASN A 97 -0.15 -1.14 17.16
N ILE A 98 -0.66 -0.07 16.52
CA ILE A 98 -1.20 -0.14 15.17
C ILE A 98 -0.29 0.64 14.23
N LYS A 99 0.10 0.01 13.12
CA LYS A 99 0.90 0.63 12.05
C LYS A 99 0.19 0.46 10.72
N CYS A 100 0.30 1.47 9.86
CA CYS A 100 -0.22 1.43 8.52
C CYS A 100 0.90 1.75 7.54
N ILE A 101 1.02 0.92 6.51
CA ILE A 101 1.98 1.05 5.43
C ILE A 101 1.16 1.24 4.15
N PHE A 102 1.53 2.25 3.39
CA PHE A 102 0.91 2.58 2.11
C PHE A 102 1.98 2.51 1.02
N SER A 103 1.68 1.87 -0.11
CA SER A 103 2.49 2.05 -1.32
C SER A 103 1.73 2.94 -2.29
N THR A 104 2.44 3.89 -2.91
CA THR A 104 1.85 4.76 -3.91
C THR A 104 2.90 5.48 -4.76
N ILE A 105 2.53 5.91 -5.96
CA ILE A 105 3.23 6.99 -6.67
C ILE A 105 2.82 8.36 -6.09
N PRO A 106 3.73 9.35 -6.05
CA PRO A 106 3.50 10.59 -5.31
C PRO A 106 2.40 11.47 -5.92
N GLU A 107 2.23 11.39 -7.24
CA GLU A 107 1.26 12.15 -8.02
C GLU A 107 0.74 11.35 -9.22
N ILE A 108 -0.49 11.65 -9.60
CA ILE A 108 -1.16 11.06 -10.76
C ILE A 108 -1.92 12.13 -11.54
N GLU A 109 -2.01 11.95 -12.84
CA GLU A 109 -2.80 12.79 -13.74
C GLU A 109 -4.00 11.99 -14.25
N ILE A 110 -5.21 12.42 -13.91
CA ILE A 110 -6.48 11.78 -14.32
C ILE A 110 -7.41 12.88 -14.82
N ASP A 111 -7.98 12.71 -16.01
CA ASP A 111 -8.96 13.65 -16.59
C ASP A 111 -8.50 15.13 -16.61
N ARG A 112 -7.19 15.36 -16.85
CA ARG A 112 -6.53 16.69 -16.83
C ARG A 112 -6.48 17.35 -15.44
N GLU A 113 -6.70 16.58 -14.39
CA GLU A 113 -6.49 17.00 -13.02
C GLU A 113 -5.26 16.26 -12.44
N THR A 114 -4.38 17.02 -11.78
CA THR A 114 -3.25 16.44 -11.04
C THR A 114 -3.65 16.22 -9.59
N ILE A 115 -3.49 14.99 -9.11
CA ILE A 115 -3.74 14.62 -7.72
C ILE A 115 -2.41 14.39 -7.03
N HIS A 116 -2.11 15.21 -6.03
CA HIS A 116 -0.91 15.08 -5.22
C HIS A 116 -1.18 14.21 -3.99
N ILE A 117 -1.07 12.89 -4.14
CA ILE A 117 -1.33 11.89 -3.09
C ILE A 117 -0.36 12.09 -1.92
N HIS A 118 0.92 12.27 -2.22
CA HIS A 118 1.98 12.48 -1.24
C HIS A 118 1.69 13.68 -0.32
N THR A 119 1.37 14.85 -0.89
CA THR A 119 1.00 16.06 -0.13
C THR A 119 -0.24 15.85 0.76
N GLN A 120 -1.24 15.10 0.27
CA GLN A 120 -2.41 14.77 1.09
C GLN A 120 -2.04 13.91 2.30
N LEU A 121 -1.20 12.88 2.12
CA LEU A 121 -0.72 12.03 3.22
C LEU A 121 0.10 12.82 4.25
N GLN A 122 0.98 13.70 3.79
CA GLN A 122 1.73 14.61 4.66
C GLN A 122 0.79 15.52 5.47
N THR A 123 -0.30 15.99 4.86
CA THR A 123 -1.30 16.83 5.54
C THR A 123 -2.09 16.04 6.59
N ILE A 124 -2.49 14.80 6.27
CA ILE A 124 -3.27 13.94 7.17
C ILE A 124 -2.43 13.54 8.38
N TYR A 125 -1.22 13.04 8.17
CA TYR A 125 -0.42 12.41 9.22
C TYR A 125 0.65 13.32 9.84
N LYS A 126 1.01 14.43 9.18
CA LYS A 126 1.99 15.43 9.68
C LYS A 126 3.25 14.75 10.20
N ASN A 127 3.53 14.87 11.50
CA ASN A 127 4.73 14.34 12.15
C ASN A 127 4.70 12.81 12.38
N ASN A 128 3.59 12.14 12.06
CA ASN A 128 3.42 10.69 12.22
C ASN A 128 3.60 9.91 10.90
N LEU A 129 4.14 10.55 9.86
CA LEU A 129 4.43 9.93 8.58
C LEU A 129 5.94 9.61 8.47
N VAL A 130 6.25 8.37 8.07
CA VAL A 130 7.61 7.97 7.67
C VAL A 130 7.58 7.66 6.19
N GLU A 131 8.50 8.27 5.45
CA GLU A 131 8.51 8.21 3.98
C GLU A 131 9.74 7.43 3.53
N ILE A 132 9.52 6.45 2.65
CA ILE A 132 10.58 5.64 2.06
C ILE A 132 10.45 5.78 0.54
N GLU A 133 11.41 6.47 -0.07
CA GLU A 133 11.49 6.57 -1.52
C GLU A 133 12.09 5.28 -2.09
N VAL A 134 11.33 4.60 -2.95
CA VAL A 134 11.84 3.45 -3.71
C VAL A 134 12.51 3.99 -4.97
N LYS A 135 13.85 3.99 -4.95
CA LYS A 135 14.65 4.45 -6.09
C LYS A 135 14.70 3.39 -7.18
N THR A 136 14.77 3.85 -8.42
CA THR A 136 15.05 2.97 -9.56
C THR A 136 16.42 2.33 -9.39
N PHE A 137 16.54 1.07 -9.82
CA PHE A 137 17.83 0.40 -9.90
C PHE A 137 18.78 1.15 -10.84
N ASP A 138 20.06 1.20 -10.47
CA ASP A 138 21.12 1.60 -11.39
C ASP A 138 21.36 0.50 -12.42
N GLU A 139 22.04 0.84 -13.53
CA GLU A 139 22.28 -0.08 -14.64
C GLU A 139 22.95 -1.40 -14.22
N ASN A 140 23.89 -1.35 -13.27
CA ASN A 140 24.57 -2.56 -12.80
C ASN A 140 23.61 -3.45 -12.01
N THR A 141 22.79 -2.84 -11.15
CA THR A 141 21.76 -3.58 -10.40
C THR A 141 20.73 -4.20 -11.34
N VAL A 142 20.30 -3.49 -12.39
CA VAL A 142 19.40 -4.04 -13.42
C VAL A 142 20.05 -5.25 -14.11
N GLU A 143 21.31 -5.13 -14.50
CA GLU A 143 22.06 -6.22 -15.15
C GLU A 143 22.21 -7.44 -14.24
N GLN A 144 22.53 -7.22 -12.96
CA GLN A 144 22.65 -8.29 -11.96
C GLN A 144 21.32 -9.01 -11.71
N VAL A 145 20.21 -8.26 -11.59
CA VAL A 145 18.86 -8.82 -11.43
C VAL A 145 18.49 -9.66 -12.64
N LEU A 146 18.73 -9.15 -13.85
CA LEU A 146 18.46 -9.87 -15.09
C LEU A 146 19.28 -11.17 -15.19
N HIS A 147 20.58 -11.10 -14.89
CA HIS A 147 21.45 -12.28 -14.88
C HIS A 147 20.96 -13.34 -13.89
N SER A 148 20.62 -12.90 -12.66
CA SER A 148 20.09 -13.78 -11.61
C SER A 148 18.80 -14.50 -12.05
N TRP A 149 17.86 -13.78 -12.67
CA TRP A 149 16.63 -14.39 -13.20
C TRP A 149 16.89 -15.40 -14.33
N LEU A 150 17.84 -15.09 -15.23
CA LEU A 150 18.20 -16.00 -16.32
C LEU A 150 18.88 -17.25 -15.80
N GLU A 151 19.82 -17.12 -14.85
CA GLU A 151 20.50 -18.25 -14.22
C GLU A 151 19.50 -19.16 -13.50
N GLN A 152 18.54 -18.58 -12.78
CA GLN A 152 17.47 -19.34 -12.11
C GLN A 152 16.68 -20.22 -13.09
N ASP A 153 16.44 -19.74 -14.30
CA ASP A 153 15.74 -20.47 -15.36
C ASP A 153 16.68 -21.29 -16.27
N GLN A 154 17.97 -21.42 -15.91
CA GLN A 154 19.02 -22.06 -16.71
C GLN A 154 19.16 -21.49 -18.12
N ARG A 155 19.02 -20.18 -18.25
CA ARG A 155 19.16 -19.42 -19.50
C ARG A 155 20.36 -18.49 -19.44
N CYS A 156 20.85 -18.11 -20.62
CA CYS A 156 21.89 -17.10 -20.75
C CYS A 156 21.63 -16.29 -22.02
N LEU A 157 21.98 -15.00 -21.99
CA LEU A 157 21.92 -14.15 -23.17
C LEU A 157 23.13 -14.40 -24.06
N THR A 158 22.91 -14.41 -25.37
CA THR A 158 24.00 -14.27 -26.34
C THR A 158 24.57 -12.85 -26.28
N THR A 159 25.80 -12.65 -26.74
CA THR A 159 26.45 -11.33 -26.82
C THR A 159 25.57 -10.31 -27.54
N ILE A 160 24.95 -10.69 -28.66
CA ILE A 160 24.09 -9.82 -29.45
C ILE A 160 22.83 -9.40 -28.66
N GLN A 161 22.22 -10.32 -27.90
CA GLN A 161 21.05 -10.01 -27.08
C GLN A 161 21.42 -9.08 -25.91
N HIS A 162 22.58 -9.31 -25.30
CA HIS A 162 23.10 -8.44 -24.24
C HIS A 162 23.37 -7.03 -24.75
N GLU A 163 24.09 -6.88 -25.86
CA GLU A 163 24.37 -5.59 -26.50
C GLU A 163 23.09 -4.84 -26.90
N TRP A 164 22.06 -5.56 -27.34
CA TRP A 164 20.76 -4.96 -27.65
C TRP A 164 19.97 -4.51 -26.40
N LEU A 165 20.09 -5.24 -25.29
CA LEU A 165 19.38 -4.94 -24.03
C LEU A 165 20.05 -3.81 -23.24
N LYS A 166 21.38 -3.73 -23.25
CA LYS A 166 22.16 -2.75 -22.47
C LYS A 166 21.65 -1.31 -22.56
N PRO A 167 21.38 -0.71 -23.74
CA PRO A 167 20.86 0.65 -23.81
C PRO A 167 19.46 0.81 -23.20
N LYS A 168 18.71 -0.29 -22.99
CA LYS A 168 17.38 -0.27 -22.39
C LYS A 168 17.40 -0.25 -20.86
N PHE A 169 18.53 -0.55 -20.23
CA PHE A 169 18.66 -0.47 -18.77
C PHE A 169 18.53 0.97 -18.27
N SER A 170 18.89 1.94 -19.11
CA SER A 170 18.80 3.37 -18.82
C SER A 170 17.50 4.01 -19.35
N ILE A 171 16.78 3.37 -20.28
CA ILE A 171 15.61 3.94 -20.94
C ILE A 171 14.34 3.66 -20.12
N ARG A 172 13.82 4.71 -19.48
CA ARG A 172 12.45 4.74 -18.97
C ARG A 172 11.47 4.67 -20.15
N HIS A 173 10.97 3.49 -20.47
CA HIS A 173 9.63 3.47 -21.04
C HIS A 173 8.69 3.76 -19.87
N TYR A 174 7.98 4.88 -19.94
CA TYR A 174 6.67 4.91 -19.30
C TYR A 174 5.93 3.72 -19.90
N ILE A 175 5.74 2.67 -19.11
CA ILE A 175 4.75 1.66 -19.42
C ILE A 175 3.44 2.40 -19.17
N THR A 176 2.95 3.11 -20.20
CA THR A 176 1.59 3.62 -20.18
C THR A 176 0.69 2.38 -20.04
N PRO A 177 -0.22 2.35 -19.05
CA PRO A 177 -1.12 1.22 -18.85
C PRO A 177 -1.99 0.95 -20.09
#